data_AF-A0A409VWU1-F1
#
_entry.id   AF-A0A409VWU1-F1
#
_cell.length_a   1.000
_cell.length_b   1.000
_cell.length_c   1.000
_cell.angle_alpha   90.00
_cell.angle_beta   90.00
_cell.angle_gamma   90.00
#
_symmetry.space_group_name_H-M   'P 1'
#
loop_
_entity.id
_entity.type
_entity.pdbx_description
1 polymer ?
#
loop_
_entity_poly.entity_id
_entity_poly.type
_entity_poly.pdbx_seq_one_letter_code
_entity_poly.pdbx_strand_id
1 'polypeptide(L)'
;MSFTPQGFIWPRDSIDDYAPSTNVACPDLSTSPLIRTFSPQNQSIHPLESQYIQSRINDVLPDAWKDWLGDGSAIEYNLDNITTPFPKVGIALPGGGLRAAQFAAAALAALDGRNATAKNAGTGGLLQVASYISGLSGGSWTIGSLVFNDFPLIHDLVFGTENESDGWLLDIPLVTPDGDDVLSSSNQAFYGSILQSVISKAKAGIDTSMTDPWSRMISYHFLNQTSRQNFFTNNTAHGAGQLWSRILTLPAYQKQQLPFPIVVANSRPSGSKLTTILPLNSTVYEITPLELASFDPSLSAAMNISYAGTHLTDGRSDNGSSCVQGFDQAGFVMGTSASLFNQLFDFARNTLSQFSQSDSSGLTYVLSRQLSQVRTRADDVANWPNPFNGLQSQTFQDSGASWLELIDGSSNQENIPYNPLFVRSRDVDVVITLEGSADTSFNWPNGTGLVFSALRQTTFLQSSHKPFPPFPATPDDFISTGVNARPTFFGCDPPPAADYPLIVYLPNAPPIDGGNPVTK
;
A
#
# COMPACT_ATOMS: atom_id res chain seq x y z
N MET A 1 -16.38 34.05 1.70
CA MET A 1 -16.20 33.58 3.09
C MET A 1 -15.27 32.39 3.01
N SER A 2 -14.01 32.59 3.36
CA SER A 2 -12.96 31.57 3.34
C SER A 2 -13.15 30.64 4.53
N PHE A 3 -13.55 29.40 4.27
CA PHE A 3 -13.40 28.33 5.25
C PHE A 3 -11.97 27.81 5.17
N THR A 4 -11.13 28.23 6.11
CA THR A 4 -9.93 27.47 6.46
C THR A 4 -10.39 26.17 7.12
N PRO A 5 -9.96 24.98 6.66
CA PRO A 5 -10.23 23.74 7.37
C PRO A 5 -9.42 23.80 8.67
N GLN A 6 -10.08 23.81 9.83
CA GLN A 6 -9.42 23.42 11.05
C GLN A 6 -8.99 21.97 10.87
N GLY A 7 -7.68 21.73 10.82
CA GLY A 7 -7.09 20.41 10.64
C GLY A 7 -7.72 19.39 11.59
N PHE A 8 -8.02 18.20 11.08
CA PHE A 8 -8.47 17.10 11.90
C PHE A 8 -7.39 16.79 12.96
N ILE A 9 -7.71 17.03 14.23
CA ILE A 9 -6.78 16.76 15.35
C ILE A 9 -6.92 15.28 15.70
N TRP A 10 -5.86 14.50 15.47
CA TRP A 10 -5.80 13.13 15.96
C TRP A 10 -5.83 13.14 17.50
N PRO A 11 -6.69 12.33 18.16
CA PRO A 11 -6.78 12.28 19.62
C PRO A 11 -5.54 11.68 20.31
N ARG A 12 -4.50 11.37 19.53
CA ARG A 12 -3.23 10.73 19.89
C ARG A 12 -2.11 11.59 19.31
N ASP A 13 -1.25 12.13 20.17
CA ASP A 13 -0.18 13.07 19.79
C ASP A 13 1.17 12.74 20.46
N SER A 14 1.33 11.50 20.91
CA SER A 14 2.58 10.98 21.50
C SER A 14 3.19 9.90 20.62
N ILE A 15 4.52 9.83 20.60
CA ILE A 15 5.25 8.71 19.98
C ILE A 15 4.90 7.34 20.60
N ASP A 16 4.39 7.32 21.85
CA ASP A 16 3.93 6.10 22.51
C ASP A 16 2.59 5.58 21.96
N ASP A 17 1.85 6.40 21.21
CA ASP A 17 0.57 6.03 20.59
C ASP A 17 0.69 4.97 19.48
N TYR A 18 1.93 4.64 19.11
CA TYR A 18 2.28 3.49 18.28
C TYR A 18 1.97 2.15 18.98
N ALA A 19 1.93 2.14 20.31
CA ALA A 19 1.58 0.96 21.07
C ALA A 19 0.07 0.64 20.92
N PRO A 20 -0.29 -0.62 20.63
CA PRO A 20 -1.68 -1.03 20.60
C PRO A 20 -2.25 -1.13 22.02
N SER A 21 -3.58 -1.07 22.10
CA SER A 21 -4.30 -1.39 23.33
C SER A 21 -4.57 -2.89 23.37
N THR A 22 -3.95 -3.58 24.32
CA THR A 22 -4.17 -5.02 24.56
C THR A 22 -5.18 -5.24 25.67
N ASN A 23 -5.79 -6.43 25.72
CA ASN A 23 -6.82 -6.77 26.69
C ASN A 23 -8.09 -5.92 26.63
N VAL A 24 -8.41 -5.41 25.44
CA VAL A 24 -9.72 -4.77 25.20
C VAL A 24 -10.78 -5.85 25.00
N ALA A 25 -12.03 -5.53 25.33
CA ALA A 25 -13.13 -6.45 25.09
C ALA A 25 -13.31 -6.67 23.57
N CYS A 26 -13.38 -7.94 23.17
CA CYS A 26 -13.81 -8.30 21.81
C CYS A 26 -15.28 -7.88 21.58
N PRO A 27 -15.69 -7.63 20.33
CA PRO A 27 -17.11 -7.51 20.02
C PRO A 27 -17.83 -8.83 20.30
N ASP A 28 -19.16 -8.81 20.35
CA ASP A 28 -19.93 -10.05 20.40
C ASP A 28 -19.71 -10.86 19.12
N LEU A 29 -18.85 -11.88 19.22
CA LEU A 29 -18.43 -12.70 18.09
C LEU A 29 -19.59 -13.51 17.48
N SER A 30 -20.72 -13.67 18.20
CA SER A 30 -21.90 -14.35 17.67
C SER A 30 -22.67 -13.51 16.64
N THR A 31 -22.58 -12.19 16.75
CA THR A 31 -23.24 -11.24 15.84
C THR A 31 -22.25 -10.46 14.97
N SER A 32 -20.99 -10.41 15.36
CA SER A 32 -19.92 -9.66 14.70
C SER A 32 -18.64 -10.48 14.70
N PRO A 33 -18.59 -11.56 13.89
CA PRO A 33 -17.39 -12.38 13.77
C PRO A 33 -16.22 -11.52 13.27
N LEU A 34 -15.04 -11.75 13.83
CA LEU A 34 -13.83 -11.03 13.42
C LEU A 34 -13.28 -11.55 12.08
N ILE A 35 -13.63 -12.78 11.72
CA ILE A 35 -13.19 -13.42 10.49
C ILE A 35 -14.41 -13.69 9.59
N ARG A 36 -14.26 -13.35 8.32
CA ARG A 36 -15.13 -13.76 7.24
C ARG A 36 -14.40 -14.75 6.36
N THR A 37 -15.04 -15.89 6.09
CA THR A 37 -14.52 -16.90 5.16
C THR A 37 -15.42 -16.96 3.92
N PHE A 38 -14.83 -17.29 2.80
CA PHE A 38 -15.51 -17.45 1.53
C PHE A 38 -14.86 -18.56 0.72
N SER A 39 -15.48 -18.95 -0.40
CA SER A 39 -14.92 -19.99 -1.28
C SER A 39 -14.21 -19.36 -2.47
N PRO A 40 -13.20 -20.02 -3.05
CA PRO A 40 -12.50 -19.53 -4.25
C PRO A 40 -13.44 -19.08 -5.37
N GLN A 41 -14.54 -19.81 -5.61
CA GLN A 41 -15.51 -19.54 -6.69
C GLN A 41 -16.58 -18.51 -6.32
N ASN A 42 -16.84 -18.30 -5.02
CA ASN A 42 -17.85 -17.36 -4.54
C ASN A 42 -17.21 -16.39 -3.54
N GLN A 43 -16.27 -15.59 -4.05
CA GLN A 43 -15.62 -14.52 -3.32
C GLN A 43 -16.65 -13.43 -2.99
N SER A 44 -16.48 -12.79 -1.84
CA SER A 44 -17.22 -11.58 -1.49
C SER A 44 -16.25 -10.56 -0.93
N ILE A 45 -16.47 -9.30 -1.25
CA ILE A 45 -15.80 -8.17 -0.58
C ILE A 45 -16.56 -7.78 0.69
N HIS A 46 -15.94 -6.98 1.55
CA HIS A 46 -16.59 -6.51 2.77
C HIS A 46 -17.88 -5.71 2.44
N PRO A 47 -18.97 -5.83 3.22
CA PRO A 47 -20.19 -5.07 2.96
C PRO A 47 -20.00 -3.54 2.94
N LEU A 48 -19.14 -3.00 3.81
CA LEU A 48 -18.81 -1.57 3.80
C LEU A 48 -17.94 -1.16 2.59
N GLU A 49 -17.15 -2.07 2.02
CA GLU A 49 -16.46 -1.80 0.74
C GLU A 49 -17.49 -1.72 -0.39
N SER A 50 -18.40 -2.70 -0.45
CA SER A 50 -19.51 -2.69 -1.43
C SER A 50 -20.33 -1.41 -1.33
N GLN A 51 -20.68 -0.99 -0.11
CA GLN A 51 -21.44 0.23 0.14
C GLN A 51 -20.67 1.47 -0.32
N TYR A 52 -19.38 1.59 0.04
CA TYR A 52 -18.56 2.73 -0.36
C TYR A 52 -18.48 2.88 -1.88
N ILE A 53 -18.25 1.76 -2.59
CA ILE A 53 -18.15 1.75 -4.04
C ILE A 53 -19.51 2.06 -4.70
N GLN A 54 -20.60 1.49 -4.20
CA GLN A 54 -21.94 1.78 -4.72
C GLN A 54 -22.33 3.24 -4.51
N SER A 55 -22.03 3.81 -3.34
CA SER A 55 -22.27 5.24 -3.13
C SER A 55 -21.45 6.10 -4.10
N ARG A 56 -20.18 5.78 -4.34
CA ARG A 56 -19.40 6.52 -5.34
C ARG A 56 -19.97 6.41 -6.75
N ILE A 57 -20.39 5.22 -7.17
CA ILE A 57 -21.02 4.99 -8.48
C ILE A 57 -22.27 5.85 -8.67
N ASN A 58 -23.07 6.01 -7.62
CA ASN A 58 -24.34 6.75 -7.70
C ASN A 58 -24.17 8.25 -7.47
N ASP A 59 -23.30 8.65 -6.54
CA ASP A 59 -23.29 9.99 -5.97
C ASP A 59 -22.07 10.83 -6.39
N VAL A 60 -20.99 10.20 -6.88
CA VAL A 60 -19.71 10.90 -7.19
C VAL A 60 -19.29 10.74 -8.65
N LEU A 61 -19.25 9.50 -9.15
CA LEU A 61 -18.71 9.20 -10.47
C LEU A 61 -19.45 9.90 -11.62
N PRO A 62 -20.80 10.01 -11.63
CA PRO A 62 -21.50 10.66 -12.75
C PRO A 62 -21.06 12.11 -12.97
N ASP A 63 -20.90 12.88 -11.90
CA ASP A 63 -20.46 14.26 -11.98
C ASP A 63 -18.95 14.35 -12.27
N ALA A 64 -18.13 13.45 -11.72
CA ALA A 64 -16.70 13.40 -12.03
C ALA A 64 -16.42 13.10 -13.52
N TRP A 65 -17.19 12.18 -14.13
CA TRP A 65 -17.08 11.89 -15.56
C TRP A 65 -17.52 13.09 -16.41
N LYS A 66 -18.61 13.78 -16.04
CA LYS A 66 -19.06 15.01 -16.72
C LYS A 66 -18.07 16.16 -16.58
N ASP A 67 -17.47 16.35 -15.41
CA ASP A 67 -16.43 17.37 -15.19
C ASP A 67 -15.18 17.10 -16.03
N TRP A 68 -14.83 15.84 -16.26
CA TRP A 68 -13.67 15.47 -17.07
C TRP A 68 -13.96 15.50 -18.58
N LEU A 69 -15.05 14.87 -19.03
CA LEU A 69 -15.33 14.66 -20.45
C LEU A 69 -16.29 15.68 -21.07
N GLY A 70 -16.88 16.57 -20.27
CA GLY A 70 -17.92 17.50 -20.73
C GLY A 70 -19.22 16.76 -21.08
N ASP A 71 -19.80 17.07 -22.24
CA ASP A 71 -20.95 16.34 -22.81
C ASP A 71 -20.52 15.07 -23.58
N GLY A 72 -19.21 14.81 -23.68
CA GLY A 72 -18.62 13.71 -24.44
C GLY A 72 -18.45 13.98 -25.94
N SER A 73 -18.87 15.14 -26.46
CA SER A 73 -18.84 15.40 -27.90
C SER A 73 -17.42 15.40 -28.47
N ALA A 74 -16.42 15.75 -27.65
CA ALA A 74 -15.01 15.76 -28.01
C ALA A 74 -14.45 14.37 -28.34
N ILE A 75 -15.11 13.31 -27.88
CA ILE A 75 -14.76 11.91 -28.15
C ILE A 75 -15.85 11.19 -28.97
N GLU A 76 -16.74 11.95 -29.62
CA GLU A 76 -17.85 11.44 -30.43
C GLU A 76 -18.91 10.65 -29.63
N TYR A 77 -19.00 10.89 -28.33
CA TYR A 77 -20.05 10.34 -27.45
C TYR A 77 -21.06 11.42 -27.04
N ASN A 78 -22.18 10.99 -26.47
CA ASN A 78 -23.10 11.85 -25.73
C ASN A 78 -23.32 11.22 -24.34
N LEU A 79 -22.78 11.84 -23.29
CA LEU A 79 -22.84 11.29 -21.94
C LEU A 79 -24.28 11.24 -21.39
N ASP A 80 -25.19 12.10 -21.84
CA ASP A 80 -26.58 12.05 -21.41
C ASP A 80 -27.32 10.81 -21.95
N ASN A 81 -26.78 10.17 -23.00
CA ASN A 81 -27.32 8.92 -23.55
C ASN A 81 -26.77 7.67 -22.85
N ILE A 82 -25.79 7.80 -21.94
CA ILE A 82 -25.23 6.66 -21.21
C ILE A 82 -26.17 6.33 -20.04
N THR A 83 -26.96 5.26 -20.20
CA THR A 83 -27.92 4.79 -19.20
C THR A 83 -27.36 3.70 -18.28
N THR A 84 -26.15 3.22 -18.56
CA THR A 84 -25.44 2.22 -17.74
C THR A 84 -24.52 2.92 -16.74
N PRO A 85 -24.21 2.30 -15.59
CA PRO A 85 -23.15 2.80 -14.72
C PRO A 85 -21.84 2.98 -15.50
N PHE A 86 -21.08 4.01 -15.13
CA PHE A 86 -19.74 4.21 -15.69
C PHE A 86 -18.79 3.08 -15.28
N PRO A 87 -17.74 2.80 -16.08
CA PRO A 87 -16.77 1.75 -15.76
C PRO A 87 -16.09 1.95 -14.40
N LYS A 88 -15.87 0.86 -13.67
CA LYS A 88 -15.04 0.85 -12.47
C LYS A 88 -13.57 0.88 -12.88
N VAL A 89 -12.89 1.97 -12.52
CA VAL A 89 -11.48 2.17 -12.79
C VAL A 89 -10.65 1.85 -11.52
N GLY A 90 -9.63 1.01 -11.65
CA GLY A 90 -8.61 0.78 -10.62
C GLY A 90 -7.27 1.41 -11.01
N ILE A 91 -6.53 1.96 -10.05
CA ILE A 91 -5.15 2.46 -10.28
C ILE A 91 -4.18 1.62 -9.45
N ALA A 92 -3.14 1.06 -10.09
CA ALA A 92 -2.11 0.25 -9.43
C ALA A 92 -0.78 1.02 -9.34
N LEU A 93 -0.26 1.18 -8.12
CA LEU A 93 0.97 1.89 -7.80
C LEU A 93 2.13 0.91 -7.53
N PRO A 94 3.31 1.13 -8.12
CA PRO A 94 4.40 0.16 -8.15
C PRO A 94 5.22 0.15 -6.86
N GLY A 95 6.03 -0.90 -6.70
CA GLY A 95 7.13 -0.91 -5.74
C GLY A 95 8.44 -0.34 -6.28
N GLY A 96 9.38 -0.08 -5.37
CA GLY A 96 10.67 0.57 -5.68
C GLY A 96 11.00 1.78 -4.81
N GLY A 97 10.62 1.75 -3.52
CA GLY A 97 10.96 2.76 -2.52
C GLY A 97 10.63 4.20 -2.93
N LEU A 98 11.55 5.14 -2.65
CA LEU A 98 11.37 6.57 -2.93
C LEU A 98 11.14 6.87 -4.43
N ARG A 99 11.77 6.10 -5.33
CA ARG A 99 11.61 6.27 -6.78
C ARG A 99 10.18 5.96 -7.21
N ALA A 100 9.64 4.85 -6.73
CA ALA A 100 8.24 4.47 -6.99
C ALA A 100 7.25 5.45 -6.35
N ALA A 101 7.50 5.90 -5.11
CA ALA A 101 6.63 6.84 -4.43
C ALA A 101 6.53 8.19 -5.18
N GLN A 102 7.67 8.74 -5.59
CA GLN A 102 7.76 10.00 -6.37
C GLN A 102 7.15 9.85 -7.77
N PHE A 103 7.44 8.75 -8.47
CA PHE A 103 6.82 8.48 -9.78
C PHE A 103 5.30 8.36 -9.66
N ALA A 104 4.81 7.62 -8.67
CA ALA A 104 3.38 7.47 -8.41
C ALA A 104 2.73 8.83 -8.10
N ALA A 105 3.34 9.66 -7.26
CA ALA A 105 2.83 11.01 -6.98
C ALA A 105 2.80 11.87 -8.25
N ALA A 106 3.88 11.90 -9.04
CA ALA A 106 3.92 12.68 -10.28
C ALA A 106 2.84 12.21 -11.29
N ALA A 107 2.68 10.90 -11.46
CA ALA A 107 1.65 10.34 -12.32
C ALA A 107 0.25 10.69 -11.81
N LEU A 108 -0.03 10.50 -10.51
CA LEU A 108 -1.30 10.89 -9.92
C LEU A 108 -1.58 12.40 -10.07
N ALA A 109 -0.57 13.26 -9.95
CA ALA A 109 -0.71 14.70 -10.19
C ALA A 109 -1.10 15.04 -11.63
N ALA A 110 -0.66 14.25 -12.61
CA ALA A 110 -1.04 14.37 -14.01
C ALA A 110 -2.44 13.77 -14.31
N LEU A 111 -2.96 12.92 -13.43
CA LEU A 111 -4.30 12.34 -13.51
C LEU A 111 -5.33 13.11 -12.65
N ASP A 112 -4.87 14.03 -11.81
CA ASP A 112 -5.70 14.77 -10.87
C ASP A 112 -6.46 15.90 -11.58
N GLY A 113 -7.78 15.79 -11.63
CA GLY A 113 -8.68 16.81 -12.14
C GLY A 113 -8.64 18.10 -11.33
N ARG A 114 -8.14 18.10 -10.10
CA ARG A 114 -7.99 19.36 -9.35
C ARG A 114 -6.77 20.18 -9.81
N ASN A 115 -5.90 19.59 -10.63
CA ASN A 115 -4.76 20.25 -11.25
C ASN A 115 -5.14 20.84 -12.62
N ALA A 116 -5.13 22.18 -12.73
CA ALA A 116 -5.49 22.89 -13.96
C ALA A 116 -4.60 22.52 -15.16
N THR A 117 -3.31 22.28 -14.95
CA THR A 117 -2.39 21.86 -16.02
C THR A 117 -2.77 20.47 -16.53
N ALA A 118 -3.11 19.55 -15.64
CA ALA A 118 -3.57 18.21 -16.00
C ALA A 118 -4.92 18.24 -16.73
N LYS A 119 -5.88 19.06 -16.27
CA LYS A 119 -7.15 19.28 -16.99
C LYS A 119 -6.92 19.79 -18.40
N ASN A 120 -6.06 20.80 -18.57
CA ASN A 120 -5.75 21.37 -19.89
C ASN A 120 -5.07 20.37 -20.82
N ALA A 121 -4.28 19.43 -20.27
CA ALA A 121 -3.67 18.33 -21.03
C ALA A 121 -4.68 17.20 -21.37
N GLY A 122 -5.87 17.21 -20.78
CA GLY A 122 -6.92 16.21 -21.00
C GLY A 122 -6.84 14.96 -20.12
N THR A 123 -5.79 14.80 -19.30
CA THR A 123 -5.62 13.65 -18.41
C THR A 123 -6.16 13.88 -17.00
N GLY A 124 -6.28 15.15 -16.58
CA GLY A 124 -6.81 15.53 -15.28
C GLY A 124 -8.29 15.22 -15.16
N GLY A 125 -8.62 14.26 -14.29
CA GLY A 125 -9.97 13.76 -14.05
C GLY A 125 -9.99 12.24 -13.83
N LEU A 126 -8.98 11.54 -14.36
CA LEU A 126 -8.86 10.09 -14.22
C LEU A 126 -8.75 9.63 -12.75
N LEU A 127 -8.09 10.42 -11.89
CA LEU A 127 -8.03 10.13 -10.45
C LEU A 127 -9.41 10.26 -9.78
N GLN A 128 -10.22 11.24 -10.19
CA GLN A 128 -11.54 11.47 -9.59
C GLN A 128 -12.54 10.38 -9.96
N VAL A 129 -12.42 9.80 -11.17
CA VAL A 129 -13.28 8.69 -11.60
C VAL A 129 -12.79 7.31 -11.14
N ALA A 130 -11.59 7.20 -10.56
CA ALA A 130 -11.05 5.94 -10.07
C ALA A 130 -11.85 5.41 -8.89
N SER A 131 -12.35 4.17 -8.99
CA SER A 131 -13.08 3.45 -7.93
C SER A 131 -12.14 2.88 -6.86
N TYR A 132 -10.99 2.34 -7.29
CA TYR A 132 -10.01 1.67 -6.42
C TYR A 132 -8.61 2.21 -6.67
N ILE A 133 -7.77 2.17 -5.63
CA ILE A 133 -6.33 2.40 -5.73
C ILE A 133 -5.58 1.33 -4.94
N SER A 134 -4.70 0.57 -5.60
CA SER A 134 -3.86 -0.46 -4.97
C SER A 134 -2.39 -0.05 -5.01
N GLY A 135 -1.63 -0.37 -3.96
CA GLY A 135 -0.22 0.00 -3.85
C GLY A 135 0.57 -1.04 -3.07
N LEU A 136 1.84 -1.20 -3.42
CA LEU A 136 2.80 -2.00 -2.66
C LEU A 136 4.12 -1.26 -2.51
N SER A 137 4.91 -1.58 -1.49
CA SER A 137 6.23 -0.99 -1.27
C SER A 137 6.19 0.54 -1.35
N GLY A 138 7.00 1.21 -2.17
CA GLY A 138 6.95 2.66 -2.38
C GLY A 138 5.57 3.21 -2.76
N GLY A 139 4.76 2.48 -3.54
CA GLY A 139 3.39 2.84 -3.86
C GLY A 139 2.46 2.83 -2.65
N SER A 140 2.72 1.98 -1.65
CA SER A 140 1.99 2.01 -0.37
C SER A 140 2.26 3.31 0.40
N TRP A 141 3.46 3.90 0.25
CA TRP A 141 3.80 5.15 0.91
C TRP A 141 3.01 6.32 0.33
N THR A 142 2.86 6.35 -1.00
CA THR A 142 2.01 7.32 -1.68
C THR A 142 0.55 7.19 -1.26
N ILE A 143 -0.02 5.97 -1.20
CA ILE A 143 -1.40 5.76 -0.74
C ILE A 143 -1.57 6.20 0.72
N GLY A 144 -0.71 5.73 1.60
CA GLY A 144 -0.77 6.07 3.02
C GLY A 144 -0.66 7.58 3.24
N SER A 145 0.30 8.23 2.59
CA SER A 145 0.48 9.67 2.65
C SER A 145 -0.75 10.43 2.13
N LEU A 146 -1.26 10.06 0.96
CA LEU A 146 -2.40 10.68 0.34
C LEU A 146 -3.65 10.61 1.22
N VAL A 147 -3.90 9.44 1.83
CA VAL A 147 -5.05 9.21 2.69
C VAL A 147 -4.90 9.94 4.02
N PHE A 148 -3.79 9.77 4.74
CA PHE A 148 -3.63 10.32 6.09
C PHE A 148 -3.33 11.82 6.14
N ASN A 149 -3.07 12.45 4.99
CA ASN A 149 -3.08 13.90 4.83
C ASN A 149 -4.45 14.45 4.34
N ASP A 150 -5.51 13.64 4.39
CA ASP A 150 -6.89 13.99 4.01
C ASP A 150 -7.05 14.40 2.52
N PHE A 151 -6.36 13.67 1.63
CA PHE A 151 -6.45 13.79 0.18
C PHE A 151 -6.20 15.22 -0.36
N PRO A 152 -5.05 15.85 -0.06
CA PRO A 152 -4.75 17.18 -0.60
C PRO A 152 -4.47 17.10 -2.12
N LEU A 153 -4.19 18.24 -2.75
CA LEU A 153 -3.56 18.24 -4.07
C LEU A 153 -2.22 17.50 -3.98
N ILE A 154 -1.90 16.70 -5.00
CA ILE A 154 -0.64 15.93 -4.99
C ILE A 154 0.60 16.84 -4.92
N HIS A 155 0.53 18.02 -5.54
CA HIS A 155 1.57 19.04 -5.43
C HIS A 155 1.80 19.46 -3.97
N ASP A 156 0.73 19.77 -3.24
CA ASP A 156 0.79 20.23 -1.85
C ASP A 156 1.20 19.10 -0.90
N LEU A 157 0.82 17.87 -1.22
CA LEU A 157 1.28 16.67 -0.51
C LEU A 157 2.81 16.57 -0.52
N VAL A 158 3.42 16.78 -1.68
CA VAL A 158 4.86 16.60 -1.90
C VAL A 158 5.66 17.83 -1.46
N PHE A 159 5.24 19.03 -1.86
CA PHE A 159 6.02 20.26 -1.68
C PHE A 159 5.58 21.11 -0.47
N GLY A 160 4.47 20.76 0.16
CA GLY A 160 3.91 21.53 1.26
C GLY A 160 3.15 22.78 0.81
N THR A 161 2.69 23.54 1.79
CA THR A 161 2.01 24.82 1.62
C THR A 161 2.59 25.82 2.62
N GLU A 162 2.65 27.11 2.27
CA GLU A 162 3.40 28.13 3.03
C GLU A 162 3.02 28.26 4.52
N ASN A 163 1.89 27.71 4.98
CA ASN A 163 1.43 27.84 6.37
C ASN A 163 0.75 26.61 6.98
N GLU A 164 0.64 25.48 6.27
CA GLU A 164 -0.13 24.31 6.79
C GLU A 164 0.69 23.02 6.85
N SER A 165 1.60 22.80 5.90
CA SER A 165 2.38 21.57 5.82
C SER A 165 3.74 21.80 5.17
N ASP A 166 4.77 21.12 5.67
CA ASP A 166 6.10 21.08 5.03
C ASP A 166 6.18 20.10 3.84
N GLY A 167 5.08 19.39 3.55
CA GLY A 167 5.02 18.37 2.51
C GLY A 167 5.79 17.10 2.89
N TRP A 168 6.24 16.35 1.88
CA TRP A 168 7.16 15.24 2.10
C TRP A 168 8.55 15.77 2.44
N LEU A 169 9.16 15.21 3.48
CA LEU A 169 10.49 15.64 3.96
C LEU A 169 11.63 14.89 3.27
N LEU A 170 11.55 14.70 1.94
CA LEU A 170 12.51 13.86 1.20
C LEU A 170 13.87 14.52 0.97
N ASP A 171 14.03 15.80 1.31
CA ASP A 171 15.32 16.48 1.41
C ASP A 171 16.11 16.05 2.65
N ILE A 172 15.46 15.44 3.63
CA ILE A 172 16.08 14.85 4.81
C ILE A 172 16.31 13.36 4.54
N PRO A 173 17.54 12.81 4.73
CA PRO A 173 17.79 11.40 4.55
C PRO A 173 16.93 10.51 5.46
N LEU A 174 16.35 9.44 4.88
CA LEU A 174 15.37 8.58 5.55
C LEU A 174 15.91 7.89 6.81
N VAL A 175 17.17 7.43 6.78
CA VAL A 175 17.78 6.65 7.86
C VAL A 175 18.70 7.50 8.73
N THR A 176 19.58 8.29 8.10
CA THR A 176 20.61 9.10 8.78
C THR A 176 20.38 10.60 8.56
N PRO A 177 19.32 11.18 9.16
CA PRO A 177 18.87 12.54 8.86
C PRO A 177 19.86 13.65 9.22
N ASP A 178 20.81 13.40 10.11
CA ASP A 178 21.89 14.33 10.50
C ASP A 178 23.28 13.86 10.00
N GLY A 179 23.31 13.20 8.84
CA GLY A 179 24.53 12.69 8.20
C GLY A 179 25.05 11.39 8.82
N ASP A 180 26.24 10.97 8.37
CA ASP A 180 26.79 9.62 8.59
C ASP A 180 27.13 9.29 10.06
N ASP A 181 27.27 10.30 10.93
CA ASP A 181 27.53 10.10 12.35
C ASP A 181 26.26 9.66 13.07
N VAL A 182 26.06 8.34 13.17
CA VAL A 182 24.92 7.75 13.89
C VAL A 182 24.87 8.16 15.37
N LEU A 183 25.97 8.65 15.96
CA LEU A 183 26.07 9.09 17.35
C LEU A 183 25.87 10.61 17.53
N SER A 184 25.63 11.37 16.46
CA SER A 184 25.32 12.79 16.56
C SER A 184 24.10 13.03 17.45
N SER A 185 24.03 14.18 18.12
CA SER A 185 22.92 14.47 19.04
C SER A 185 21.55 14.40 18.35
N SER A 186 21.46 14.85 17.10
CA SER A 186 20.21 14.88 16.33
C SER A 186 19.82 13.47 15.86
N ASN A 187 20.77 12.68 15.33
CA ASN A 187 20.53 11.27 15.00
C ASN A 187 20.11 10.47 16.25
N GLN A 188 20.74 10.72 17.40
CA GLN A 188 20.35 10.09 18.67
C GLN A 188 18.94 10.48 19.12
N ALA A 189 18.52 11.74 18.90
CA ALA A 189 17.15 12.18 19.20
C ALA A 189 16.11 11.52 18.28
N PHE A 190 16.43 11.41 16.98
CA PHE A 190 15.61 10.72 15.98
C PHE A 190 15.47 9.22 16.31
N TYR A 191 16.58 8.51 16.46
CA TYR A 191 16.59 7.09 16.83
C TYR A 191 15.96 6.84 18.20
N GLY A 192 16.16 7.74 19.15
CA GLY A 192 15.54 7.67 20.47
C GLY A 192 14.01 7.69 20.40
N SER A 193 13.46 8.61 19.60
CA SER A 193 12.00 8.74 19.40
C SER A 193 11.42 7.52 18.69
N ILE A 194 12.09 7.04 17.64
CA ILE A 194 11.69 5.82 16.92
C ILE A 194 11.69 4.61 17.86
N LEU A 195 12.81 4.37 18.56
CA LEU A 195 12.96 3.23 19.44
C LEU A 195 11.95 3.27 20.59
N GLN A 196 11.63 4.45 21.12
CA GLN A 196 10.61 4.58 22.15
C GLN A 196 9.23 4.13 21.65
N SER A 197 8.81 4.49 20.43
CA SER A 197 7.58 3.92 19.82
C SER A 197 7.61 2.39 19.81
N VAL A 198 8.71 1.80 19.32
CA VAL A 198 8.88 0.35 19.19
C VAL A 198 8.86 -0.34 20.56
N ILE A 199 9.55 0.24 21.55
CA ILE A 199 9.60 -0.28 22.91
C ILE A 199 8.23 -0.23 23.57
N SER A 200 7.46 0.84 23.36
CA SER A 200 6.10 0.96 23.89
C SER A 200 5.17 -0.11 23.32
N LYS A 201 5.27 -0.43 22.02
CA LYS A 201 4.58 -1.58 21.41
C LYS A 201 5.00 -2.92 22.05
N ALA A 202 6.30 -3.13 22.23
CA ALA A 202 6.82 -4.34 22.90
C ALA A 202 6.36 -4.46 24.35
N LYS A 203 6.31 -3.35 25.10
CA LYS A 203 5.78 -3.33 26.49
C LYS A 203 4.28 -3.62 26.57
N ALA A 204 3.52 -3.36 25.50
CA ALA A 204 2.13 -3.77 25.39
C ALA A 204 1.97 -5.29 25.13
N GLY A 205 3.07 -6.02 24.94
CA GLY A 205 3.09 -7.48 24.77
C GLY A 205 3.07 -7.95 23.31
N ILE A 206 3.38 -7.07 22.36
CA ILE A 206 3.43 -7.40 20.93
C ILE A 206 4.88 -7.50 20.46
N ASP A 207 5.25 -8.64 19.86
CA ASP A 207 6.59 -8.85 19.31
C ASP A 207 6.90 -7.81 18.20
N THR A 208 8.18 -7.40 18.12
CA THR A 208 8.66 -6.37 17.17
C THR A 208 9.70 -6.94 16.21
N SER A 209 10.09 -6.14 15.22
CA SER A 209 11.10 -6.47 14.19
C SER A 209 11.79 -5.21 13.67
N MET A 210 12.74 -5.35 12.75
CA MET A 210 13.30 -4.23 12.00
C MET A 210 12.26 -3.46 11.18
N THR A 211 11.13 -4.08 10.86
CA THR A 211 10.03 -3.40 10.16
C THR A 211 9.42 -2.29 11.02
N ASP A 212 9.43 -2.39 12.34
CA ASP A 212 8.88 -1.36 13.23
C ASP A 212 9.65 -0.03 13.15
N PRO A 213 10.98 0.04 13.38
CA PRO A 213 11.72 1.29 13.21
C PRO A 213 11.67 1.80 11.76
N TRP A 214 11.71 0.92 10.77
CA TRP A 214 11.53 1.28 9.36
C TRP A 214 10.18 1.97 9.09
N SER A 215 9.10 1.42 9.65
CA SER A 215 7.76 1.99 9.57
C SER A 215 7.69 3.39 10.18
N ARG A 216 8.41 3.63 11.28
CA ARG A 216 8.51 4.96 11.89
C ARG A 216 9.32 5.91 11.00
N MET A 217 10.46 5.49 10.45
CA MET A 217 11.23 6.31 9.49
C MET A 217 10.35 6.75 8.31
N ILE A 218 9.57 5.82 7.72
CA ILE A 218 8.60 6.14 6.67
C ILE A 218 7.55 7.15 7.17
N SER A 219 7.01 6.95 8.38
CA SER A 219 6.00 7.85 8.96
C SER A 219 6.49 9.29 9.06
N TYR A 220 7.74 9.50 9.50
CA TYR A 220 8.35 10.83 9.62
C TYR A 220 8.36 11.61 8.29
N HIS A 221 8.46 10.91 7.16
CA HIS A 221 8.65 11.53 5.85
C HIS A 221 7.35 11.67 5.06
N PHE A 222 6.37 10.80 5.31
CA PHE A 222 5.17 10.67 4.48
C PHE A 222 3.86 10.97 5.21
N LEU A 223 3.80 10.85 6.53
CA LEU A 223 2.59 11.14 7.31
C LEU A 223 2.67 12.55 7.91
N ASN A 224 1.52 13.13 8.27
CA ASN A 224 1.49 14.41 8.97
C ASN A 224 2.02 14.29 10.42
N GLN A 225 1.97 15.41 11.16
CA GLN A 225 2.58 15.61 12.48
C GLN A 225 4.11 15.71 12.48
N THR A 226 4.78 15.61 11.34
CA THR A 226 6.22 15.91 11.23
C THR A 226 6.44 17.18 10.39
N SER A 227 7.31 18.04 10.88
CA SER A 227 7.80 19.25 10.21
C SER A 227 9.31 19.37 10.42
N ARG A 228 9.97 20.24 9.66
CA ARG A 228 11.41 20.51 9.82
C ARG A 228 11.76 21.02 11.22
N GLN A 229 10.84 21.74 11.88
CA GLN A 229 11.05 22.28 13.23
C GLN A 229 10.97 21.20 14.31
N ASN A 230 10.19 20.14 14.09
CA ASN A 230 9.97 19.10 15.11
C ASN A 230 10.66 17.76 14.79
N PHE A 231 11.30 17.61 13.62
CA PHE A 231 11.88 16.35 13.13
C PHE A 231 12.80 15.63 14.13
N PHE A 232 13.59 16.39 14.91
CA PHE A 232 14.52 15.85 15.91
C PHE A 232 14.00 15.94 17.35
N THR A 233 12.69 16.04 17.52
CA THR A 233 12.03 16.12 18.83
C THR A 233 10.99 15.00 18.97
N ASN A 234 10.43 14.86 20.17
CA ASN A 234 9.37 13.90 20.48
C ASN A 234 8.08 14.59 20.96
N ASN A 235 7.91 15.87 20.62
CA ASN A 235 6.79 16.69 21.07
C ASN A 235 5.49 16.44 20.27
N THR A 236 5.56 15.64 19.21
CA THR A 236 4.42 15.21 18.40
C THR A 236 4.50 13.71 18.16
N ALA A 237 3.42 13.12 17.65
CA ALA A 237 3.40 11.68 17.37
C ALA A 237 4.21 11.24 16.14
N HIS A 238 4.54 12.15 15.21
CA HIS A 238 5.19 11.80 13.93
C HIS A 238 4.48 10.64 13.21
N GLY A 239 3.15 10.69 13.11
CA GLY A 239 2.33 9.63 12.52
C GLY A 239 1.99 8.44 13.43
N ALA A 240 2.51 8.37 14.66
CA ALA A 240 2.10 7.34 15.63
C ALA A 240 0.64 7.56 16.06
N GLY A 241 -0.11 6.48 16.26
CA GLY A 241 -1.52 6.53 16.63
C GLY A 241 -2.49 6.75 15.47
N GLN A 242 -2.00 7.00 14.26
CA GLN A 242 -2.81 6.99 13.05
C GLN A 242 -3.08 5.54 12.65
N LEU A 243 -4.36 5.15 12.59
CA LEU A 243 -4.77 3.77 12.38
C LEU A 243 -5.39 3.58 11.00
N TRP A 244 -5.01 2.53 10.28
CA TRP A 244 -5.54 2.17 8.98
C TRP A 244 -7.06 1.96 9.01
N SER A 245 -7.58 1.34 10.07
CA SER A 245 -9.02 1.22 10.36
C SER A 245 -9.75 2.55 10.50
N ARG A 246 -9.04 3.64 10.82
CA ARG A 246 -9.61 4.98 11.02
C ARG A 246 -9.63 5.83 9.76
N ILE A 247 -9.23 5.29 8.62
CA ILE A 247 -9.44 5.92 7.31
C ILE A 247 -10.92 6.27 7.11
N LEU A 248 -11.84 5.43 7.61
CA LEU A 248 -13.30 5.66 7.52
C LEU A 248 -13.77 6.95 8.22
N THR A 249 -12.98 7.49 9.15
CA THR A 249 -13.32 8.71 9.89
C THR A 249 -12.75 9.97 9.26
N LEU A 250 -11.92 9.84 8.22
CA LEU A 250 -11.32 10.97 7.54
C LEU A 250 -12.36 11.73 6.71
N PRO A 251 -12.33 13.07 6.70
CA PRO A 251 -13.26 13.87 5.91
C PRO A 251 -13.30 13.50 4.43
N ALA A 252 -12.15 13.27 3.78
CA ALA A 252 -12.07 12.88 2.38
C ALA A 252 -12.74 11.52 2.10
N TYR A 253 -12.63 10.57 3.04
CA TYR A 253 -13.31 9.27 2.93
C TYR A 253 -14.82 9.42 3.13
N GLN A 254 -15.25 10.15 4.16
CA GLN A 254 -16.68 10.38 4.42
C GLN A 254 -17.38 11.11 3.27
N LYS A 255 -16.66 12.01 2.58
CA LYS A 255 -17.10 12.70 1.36
C LYS A 255 -16.88 11.89 0.10
N GLN A 256 -16.38 10.66 0.21
CA GLN A 256 -16.19 9.72 -0.90
C GLN A 256 -15.27 10.25 -2.03
N GLN A 257 -14.33 11.11 -1.67
CA GLN A 257 -13.39 11.75 -2.61
C GLN A 257 -12.24 10.83 -3.01
N LEU A 258 -11.92 9.87 -2.14
CA LEU A 258 -10.82 8.92 -2.33
C LEU A 258 -11.28 7.70 -3.16
N PRO A 259 -10.47 7.22 -4.12
CA PRO A 259 -10.54 5.82 -4.53
C PRO A 259 -10.34 4.91 -3.31
N PHE A 260 -11.03 3.76 -3.26
CA PHE A 260 -10.93 2.87 -2.11
C PHE A 260 -9.49 2.31 -2.01
N PRO A 261 -8.76 2.56 -0.90
CA PRO A 261 -7.34 2.25 -0.81
C PRO A 261 -7.08 0.79 -0.41
N ILE A 262 -6.12 0.16 -1.09
CA ILE A 262 -5.67 -1.21 -0.84
C ILE A 262 -4.13 -1.23 -0.80
N VAL A 263 -3.55 -1.75 0.28
CA VAL A 263 -2.11 -2.00 0.37
C VAL A 263 -1.84 -3.49 0.27
N VAL A 264 -0.83 -3.90 -0.51
CA VAL A 264 -0.49 -5.32 -0.72
C VAL A 264 0.78 -5.70 0.03
N ALA A 265 0.76 -6.86 0.67
CA ALA A 265 1.93 -7.50 1.28
C ALA A 265 2.03 -8.97 0.82
N ASN A 266 3.24 -9.51 0.80
CA ASN A 266 3.44 -10.95 0.61
C ASN A 266 3.71 -11.60 1.97
N SER A 267 3.62 -12.92 2.02
CA SER A 267 4.01 -13.69 3.19
C SER A 267 5.06 -14.73 2.85
N ARG A 268 6.18 -14.63 3.59
CA ARG A 268 7.13 -15.72 3.71
C ARG A 268 6.50 -16.77 4.64
N PRO A 269 6.60 -18.08 4.33
CA PRO A 269 6.12 -19.12 5.25
C PRO A 269 6.74 -18.95 6.64
N SER A 270 5.92 -19.07 7.69
CA SER A 270 6.34 -18.84 9.07
C SER A 270 7.53 -19.74 9.45
N GLY A 271 8.57 -19.15 10.06
CA GLY A 271 9.81 -19.83 10.44
C GLY A 271 10.79 -20.12 9.30
N SER A 272 10.47 -19.73 8.06
CA SER A 272 11.37 -19.88 6.92
C SER A 272 12.52 -18.87 6.98
N LYS A 273 13.68 -19.27 6.46
CA LYS A 273 14.86 -18.41 6.30
C LYS A 273 15.07 -17.99 4.85
N LEU A 274 14.00 -17.98 4.05
CA LEU A 274 14.08 -17.64 2.65
C LEU A 274 14.44 -16.16 2.49
N THR A 275 15.55 -15.92 1.79
CA THR A 275 16.09 -14.59 1.46
C THR A 275 16.03 -14.29 -0.04
N THR A 276 15.44 -15.18 -0.84
CA THR A 276 15.30 -15.01 -2.29
C THR A 276 13.89 -14.56 -2.65
N ILE A 277 13.68 -14.29 -3.94
CA ILE A 277 12.36 -14.12 -4.54
C ILE A 277 11.43 -15.25 -4.06
N LEU A 278 10.24 -14.87 -3.61
CA LEU A 278 9.21 -15.81 -3.18
C LEU A 278 8.61 -16.56 -4.38
N PRO A 279 8.20 -17.83 -4.21
CA PRO A 279 7.50 -18.54 -5.24
C PRO A 279 6.12 -17.92 -5.50
N LEU A 280 5.61 -18.08 -6.73
CA LEU A 280 4.32 -17.50 -7.14
C LEU A 280 3.11 -18.02 -6.35
N ASN A 281 3.23 -19.16 -5.68
CA ASN A 281 2.16 -19.69 -4.81
C ASN A 281 2.20 -19.12 -3.38
N SER A 282 3.12 -18.22 -3.06
CA SER A 282 3.11 -17.50 -1.78
C SER A 282 1.80 -16.73 -1.61
N THR A 283 1.30 -16.71 -0.38
CA THR A 283 0.04 -16.04 -0.05
C THR A 283 0.22 -14.53 -0.19
N VAL A 284 -0.68 -13.89 -0.93
CA VAL A 284 -0.76 -12.43 -1.05
C VAL A 284 -1.87 -11.91 -0.14
N TYR A 285 -1.54 -10.89 0.63
CA TYR A 285 -2.46 -10.21 1.53
C TYR A 285 -2.80 -8.82 1.03
N GLU A 286 -4.06 -8.45 1.21
CA GLU A 286 -4.61 -7.13 0.99
C GLU A 286 -4.95 -6.50 2.34
N ILE A 287 -4.49 -5.27 2.55
CA ILE A 287 -4.73 -4.50 3.76
C ILE A 287 -5.60 -3.31 3.35
N THR A 288 -6.88 -3.38 3.68
CA THR A 288 -7.86 -2.33 3.41
C THR A 288 -8.25 -1.63 4.72
N PRO A 289 -8.92 -0.47 4.69
CA PRO A 289 -9.48 0.16 5.89
C PRO A 289 -10.44 -0.72 6.71
N LEU A 290 -10.84 -1.88 6.17
CA LEU A 290 -11.87 -2.75 6.72
C LEU A 290 -11.28 -4.09 7.16
N GLU A 291 -10.40 -4.67 6.37
CA GLU A 291 -9.94 -6.05 6.54
C GLU A 291 -8.46 -6.23 6.13
N LEU A 292 -7.77 -7.12 6.85
CA LEU A 292 -6.63 -7.88 6.33
C LEU A 292 -7.19 -9.13 5.66
N ALA A 293 -7.01 -9.29 4.35
CA ALA A 293 -7.64 -10.36 3.59
C ALA A 293 -6.67 -11.06 2.65
N SER A 294 -6.99 -12.29 2.27
CA SER A 294 -6.41 -12.93 1.09
C SER A 294 -7.51 -13.54 0.24
N PHE A 295 -7.56 -13.11 -1.02
CA PHE A 295 -8.44 -13.64 -2.07
C PHE A 295 -7.78 -14.79 -2.85
N ASP A 296 -6.61 -15.25 -2.38
CA ASP A 296 -5.98 -16.46 -2.89
C ASP A 296 -6.86 -17.68 -2.57
N PRO A 297 -7.01 -18.64 -3.51
CA PRO A 297 -7.82 -19.82 -3.27
C PRO A 297 -7.36 -20.69 -2.09
N SER A 298 -6.08 -20.62 -1.71
CA SER A 298 -5.51 -21.38 -0.61
C SER A 298 -6.04 -20.95 0.77
N LEU A 299 -6.42 -19.68 0.93
CA LEU A 299 -6.89 -19.10 2.20
C LEU A 299 -8.36 -18.63 2.13
N SER A 300 -8.71 -17.75 1.17
CA SER A 300 -10.07 -17.21 0.99
C SER A 300 -10.74 -16.76 2.30
N ALA A 301 -10.05 -15.88 3.02
CA ALA A 301 -10.50 -15.37 4.31
C ALA A 301 -10.08 -13.91 4.52
N ALA A 302 -10.81 -13.22 5.39
CA ALA A 302 -10.58 -11.83 5.76
C ALA A 302 -10.78 -11.63 7.26
N MET A 303 -9.93 -10.82 7.88
CA MET A 303 -9.94 -10.47 9.30
C MET A 303 -10.22 -8.97 9.44
N ASN A 304 -11.11 -8.58 10.36
CA ASN A 304 -11.35 -7.17 10.68
C ASN A 304 -10.04 -6.46 11.10
N ILE A 305 -9.63 -5.45 10.33
CA ILE A 305 -8.33 -4.80 10.49
C ILE A 305 -8.19 -4.09 11.85
N SER A 306 -9.30 -3.60 12.42
CA SER A 306 -9.30 -2.94 13.73
C SER A 306 -8.85 -3.87 14.86
N TYR A 307 -8.91 -5.19 14.64
CA TYR A 307 -8.57 -6.23 15.59
C TYR A 307 -7.41 -7.12 15.14
N ALA A 308 -6.70 -6.77 14.07
CA ALA A 308 -5.66 -7.59 13.45
C ALA A 308 -4.45 -7.89 14.37
N GLY A 309 -4.31 -7.19 15.49
CA GLY A 309 -3.34 -7.52 16.53
C GLY A 309 -3.73 -8.69 17.43
N THR A 310 -4.90 -9.31 17.22
CA THR A 310 -5.43 -10.37 18.08
C THR A 310 -5.01 -11.73 17.55
N HIS A 311 -4.45 -12.58 18.41
CA HIS A 311 -4.28 -14.00 18.10
C HIS A 311 -5.64 -14.70 18.13
N LEU A 312 -5.98 -15.33 17.01
CA LEU A 312 -7.18 -16.15 16.89
C LEU A 312 -6.77 -17.58 16.57
N THR A 313 -7.36 -18.54 17.26
CA THR A 313 -7.30 -19.97 16.96
C THR A 313 -8.71 -20.42 16.59
N ASP A 314 -8.90 -20.98 15.39
CA ASP A 314 -10.22 -21.37 14.87
C ASP A 314 -11.26 -20.22 14.94
N GLY A 315 -10.82 -18.99 14.67
CA GLY A 315 -11.65 -17.79 14.70
C GLY A 315 -12.05 -17.28 16.08
N ARG A 316 -11.42 -17.78 17.15
CA ARG A 316 -11.68 -17.34 18.53
C ARG A 316 -10.39 -16.84 19.18
N SER A 317 -10.48 -15.79 19.99
CA SER A 317 -9.30 -15.33 20.72
C SER A 317 -8.89 -16.34 21.79
N ASP A 318 -7.59 -16.43 22.06
CA ASP A 318 -7.02 -17.44 22.99
C ASP A 318 -7.63 -17.37 24.40
N ASN A 319 -8.02 -16.16 24.84
CA ASN A 319 -8.67 -15.92 26.14
C ASN A 319 -10.20 -15.78 26.04
N GLY A 320 -10.80 -16.05 24.88
CA GLY A 320 -12.25 -16.05 24.63
C GLY A 320 -12.96 -14.68 24.67
N SER A 321 -12.36 -13.64 25.24
CA SER A 321 -12.97 -12.30 25.38
C SER A 321 -12.01 -11.12 25.20
N SER A 322 -10.71 -11.39 25.10
CA SER A 322 -9.65 -10.37 24.99
C SER A 322 -9.22 -10.21 23.54
N CYS A 323 -9.17 -8.96 23.09
CA CYS A 323 -8.76 -8.53 21.76
C CYS A 323 -7.67 -7.45 21.86
N VAL A 324 -7.05 -7.16 20.72
CA VAL A 324 -6.05 -6.10 20.56
C VAL A 324 -6.55 -5.10 19.52
N GLN A 325 -6.48 -3.80 19.83
CA GLN A 325 -6.84 -2.71 18.93
C GLN A 325 -5.66 -1.75 18.73
N GLY A 326 -5.62 -1.10 17.56
CA GLY A 326 -4.59 -0.11 17.23
C GLY A 326 -3.24 -0.72 16.83
N PHE A 327 -3.23 -2.01 16.48
CA PHE A 327 -2.06 -2.68 15.88
C PHE A 327 -1.83 -2.23 14.44
N ASP A 328 -2.90 -1.86 13.74
CA ASP A 328 -2.98 -1.42 12.35
C ASP A 328 -2.48 0.02 12.16
N GLN A 329 -1.36 0.37 12.80
CA GLN A 329 -0.71 1.68 12.64
C GLN A 329 -0.45 1.94 11.15
N ALA A 330 -0.83 3.11 10.64
CA ALA A 330 -0.70 3.49 9.23
C ALA A 330 0.74 3.31 8.73
N GLY A 331 1.70 3.79 9.52
CA GLY A 331 3.12 3.59 9.25
C GLY A 331 3.53 2.11 9.21
N PHE A 332 2.96 1.26 10.07
CA PHE A 332 3.27 -0.18 10.10
C PHE A 332 2.66 -0.93 8.91
N VAL A 333 1.49 -0.52 8.43
CA VAL A 333 0.91 -1.04 7.18
C VAL A 333 1.80 -0.69 5.98
N MET A 334 2.21 0.58 5.87
CA MET A 334 3.15 1.04 4.84
C MET A 334 4.51 0.33 4.92
N GLY A 335 5.06 0.20 6.12
CA GLY A 335 6.34 -0.47 6.35
C GLY A 335 6.29 -1.98 6.14
N THR A 336 5.17 -2.64 6.46
CA THR A 336 4.94 -4.07 6.15
C THR A 336 5.03 -4.31 4.66
N SER A 337 4.32 -3.48 3.88
CA SER A 337 4.33 -3.54 2.42
C SER A 337 5.68 -3.20 1.79
N ALA A 338 6.60 -2.61 2.57
CA ALA A 338 7.95 -2.23 2.17
C ALA A 338 9.06 -2.94 2.98
N SER A 339 8.76 -4.10 3.56
CA SER A 339 9.69 -4.85 4.42
C SER A 339 10.53 -5.82 3.58
N LEU A 340 11.58 -5.31 2.92
CA LEU A 340 12.52 -6.09 2.08
C LEU A 340 13.74 -6.62 2.84
N PHE A 341 13.79 -6.45 4.16
CA PHE A 341 14.94 -6.78 4.99
C PHE A 341 15.39 -8.24 4.83
N ASN A 342 14.46 -9.18 4.67
CA ASN A 342 14.80 -10.58 4.43
C ASN A 342 15.61 -10.82 3.15
N GLN A 343 15.41 -10.01 2.11
CA GLN A 343 16.12 -10.15 0.82
C GLN A 343 17.38 -9.29 0.75
N LEU A 344 17.39 -8.17 1.48
CA LEU A 344 18.45 -7.18 1.37
C LEU A 344 19.54 -7.34 2.44
N PHE A 345 19.24 -7.95 3.60
CA PHE A 345 20.25 -8.18 4.64
C PHE A 345 21.23 -9.28 4.26
N ASP A 346 22.50 -8.90 4.15
CA ASP A 346 23.62 -9.82 4.29
C ASP A 346 24.03 -9.88 5.77
N PHE A 347 23.43 -10.82 6.51
CA PHE A 347 23.73 -11.05 7.92
C PHE A 347 25.20 -11.44 8.18
N ALA A 348 25.92 -11.98 7.18
CA ALA A 348 27.31 -12.36 7.34
C ALA A 348 28.26 -11.15 7.29
N ARG A 349 27.87 -10.10 6.54
CA ARG A 349 28.66 -8.87 6.39
C ARG A 349 28.08 -7.67 7.12
N ASN A 350 26.90 -7.82 7.70
CA ASN A 350 26.14 -6.74 8.34
C ASN A 350 25.92 -5.56 7.39
N THR A 351 25.60 -5.87 6.13
CA THR A 351 25.36 -4.88 5.06
C THR A 351 23.99 -5.09 4.45
N LEU A 352 23.35 -4.01 3.99
CA LEU A 352 22.10 -4.06 3.25
C LEU A 352 22.37 -3.77 1.77
N SER A 353 22.16 -4.76 0.91
CA SER A 353 22.24 -4.52 -0.54
C SER A 353 21.17 -3.49 -0.95
N GLN A 354 21.49 -2.63 -1.92
CA GLN A 354 20.65 -1.51 -2.39
C GLN A 354 20.53 -0.29 -1.45
N PHE A 355 21.12 -0.33 -0.25
CA PHE A 355 21.25 0.84 0.62
C PHE A 355 22.65 1.46 0.51
N SER A 356 22.75 2.75 0.80
CA SER A 356 24.05 3.39 0.99
C SER A 356 24.77 2.81 2.21
N GLN A 357 26.08 3.06 2.32
CA GLN A 357 26.84 2.59 3.48
C GLN A 357 26.34 3.25 4.77
N SER A 358 26.00 4.54 4.73
CA SER A 358 25.49 5.28 5.87
C SER A 358 24.11 4.79 6.30
N ASP A 359 23.18 4.58 5.35
CA ASP A 359 21.88 3.98 5.65
C ASP A 359 22.03 2.57 6.25
N SER A 360 22.93 1.75 5.72
CA SER A 360 23.22 0.42 6.27
C SER A 360 23.70 0.50 7.72
N SER A 361 24.58 1.46 8.04
CA SER A 361 25.07 1.69 9.39
C SER A 361 23.96 2.19 10.33
N GLY A 362 23.12 3.13 9.89
CA GLY A 362 22.00 3.63 10.68
C GLY A 362 20.95 2.55 10.98
N LEU A 363 20.56 1.78 9.97
CA LEU A 363 19.62 0.67 10.12
C LEU A 363 20.16 -0.40 11.08
N THR A 364 21.41 -0.81 10.89
CA THR A 364 22.08 -1.76 11.79
C THR A 364 22.17 -1.23 13.22
N TYR A 365 22.48 0.07 13.38
CA TYR A 365 22.55 0.72 14.68
C TYR A 365 21.22 0.66 15.42
N VAL A 366 20.12 1.06 14.76
CA VAL A 366 18.78 1.02 15.34
C VAL A 366 18.35 -0.41 15.67
N LEU A 367 18.60 -1.37 14.78
CA LEU A 367 18.31 -2.79 15.03
C LEU A 367 19.05 -3.30 16.26
N SER A 368 20.36 -3.04 16.36
CA SER A 368 21.17 -3.47 17.51
C SER A 368 20.65 -2.91 18.83
N ARG A 369 20.19 -1.65 18.82
CA ARG A 369 19.59 -1.00 19.98
C ARG A 369 18.23 -1.60 20.35
N GLN A 370 17.36 -1.85 19.37
CA GLN A 370 16.09 -2.53 19.58
C GLN A 370 16.29 -3.90 20.24
N LEU A 371 17.18 -4.73 19.66
CA LEU A 371 17.48 -6.08 20.15
C LEU A 371 18.07 -6.09 21.57
N SER A 372 18.76 -5.01 21.97
CA SER A 372 19.27 -4.87 23.34
C SER A 372 18.19 -4.54 24.39
N GLN A 373 17.01 -4.07 23.96
CA GLN A 373 15.99 -3.49 24.85
C GLN A 373 14.69 -4.28 24.89
N VAL A 374 14.29 -4.91 23.78
CA VAL A 374 13.02 -5.61 23.66
C VAL A 374 13.15 -6.92 22.90
N ARG A 375 12.18 -7.80 23.11
CA ARG A 375 12.07 -9.06 22.39
C ARG A 375 11.61 -8.80 20.95
N THR A 376 12.19 -9.57 20.05
CA THR A 376 11.78 -9.68 18.65
C THR A 376 11.42 -11.14 18.35
N ARG A 377 10.70 -11.35 17.26
CA ARG A 377 10.38 -12.70 16.75
C ARG A 377 11.31 -13.01 15.58
N ALA A 378 10.86 -12.74 14.36
CA ALA A 378 11.72 -12.72 13.19
C ALA A 378 12.15 -11.26 12.97
N ASP A 379 13.46 -11.02 12.95
CA ASP A 379 14.03 -9.68 12.95
C ASP A 379 13.83 -8.96 11.59
N ASP A 380 13.63 -9.72 10.51
CA ASP A 380 13.70 -9.27 9.12
C ASP A 380 12.36 -9.19 8.38
N VAL A 381 11.25 -9.33 9.11
CA VAL A 381 9.89 -9.36 8.56
C VAL A 381 8.92 -8.60 9.46
N ALA A 382 7.80 -8.17 8.90
CA ALA A 382 6.70 -7.65 9.68
C ALA A 382 5.99 -8.81 10.38
N ASN A 383 6.11 -8.87 11.70
CA ASN A 383 5.42 -9.87 12.50
C ASN A 383 3.97 -9.45 12.74
N TRP A 384 3.03 -10.17 12.12
CA TRP A 384 1.59 -10.01 12.32
C TRP A 384 1.04 -11.19 13.10
N PRO A 385 0.23 -11.00 14.16
CA PRO A 385 -0.55 -12.09 14.74
C PRO A 385 -1.36 -12.78 13.64
N ASN A 386 -1.36 -14.11 13.59
CA ASN A 386 -2.11 -14.82 12.56
C ASN A 386 -3.58 -14.96 12.99
N PRO A 387 -4.53 -14.23 12.37
CA PRO A 387 -5.94 -14.44 12.67
C PRO A 387 -6.47 -15.73 12.00
N PHE A 388 -5.74 -16.29 11.04
CA PHE A 388 -6.17 -17.42 10.22
C PHE A 388 -5.67 -18.77 10.73
N ASN A 389 -5.14 -18.83 11.96
CA ASN A 389 -4.70 -20.09 12.56
C ASN A 389 -5.87 -21.07 12.67
N GLY A 390 -5.64 -22.32 12.25
CA GLY A 390 -6.64 -23.38 12.18
C GLY A 390 -7.51 -23.35 10.92
N LEU A 391 -7.49 -22.27 10.13
CA LEU A 391 -8.27 -22.19 8.89
C LEU A 391 -7.53 -22.86 7.72
N GLN A 392 -8.30 -23.51 6.83
CA GLN A 392 -7.79 -24.10 5.59
C GLN A 392 -6.54 -24.98 5.77
N SER A 393 -6.55 -25.88 6.78
CA SER A 393 -5.39 -26.67 7.21
C SER A 393 -4.71 -27.54 6.14
N GLN A 394 -5.37 -27.77 5.01
CA GLN A 394 -4.83 -28.55 3.89
C GLN A 394 -4.20 -27.68 2.79
N THR A 395 -4.55 -26.39 2.70
CA THR A 395 -4.19 -25.54 1.56
C THR A 395 -3.47 -24.26 1.96
N PHE A 396 -3.73 -23.73 3.16
CA PHE A 396 -3.09 -22.53 3.65
C PHE A 396 -1.76 -22.85 4.35
N GLN A 397 -0.67 -22.30 3.82
CA GLN A 397 0.69 -22.61 4.25
C GLN A 397 0.95 -22.33 5.76
N ASP A 398 0.29 -21.31 6.32
CA ASP A 398 0.51 -20.86 7.70
C ASP A 398 -0.65 -21.23 8.63
N SER A 399 -1.48 -22.21 8.26
CA SER A 399 -2.64 -22.62 9.08
C SER A 399 -2.26 -23.04 10.51
N GLY A 400 -1.09 -23.66 10.68
CA GLY A 400 -0.59 -24.07 12.00
C GLY A 400 0.22 -22.99 12.74
N ALA A 401 0.50 -21.85 12.12
CA ALA A 401 1.37 -20.82 12.68
C ALA A 401 0.57 -19.79 13.49
N SER A 402 1.09 -19.33 14.63
CA SER A 402 0.46 -18.28 15.43
C SER A 402 0.78 -16.86 14.93
N TRP A 403 1.76 -16.73 14.03
CA TRP A 403 2.21 -15.47 13.46
C TRP A 403 2.42 -15.61 11.95
N LEU A 404 2.06 -14.55 11.24
CA LEU A 404 2.39 -14.34 9.83
C LEU A 404 3.68 -13.54 9.75
N GLU A 405 4.57 -13.98 8.87
CA GLU A 405 5.79 -13.26 8.51
C GLU A 405 5.52 -12.51 7.19
N LEU A 406 4.99 -11.29 7.32
CA LEU A 406 4.67 -10.46 6.16
C LEU A 406 5.90 -9.67 5.70
N ILE A 407 6.08 -9.60 4.40
CA ILE A 407 7.18 -8.90 3.74
C ILE A 407 6.66 -8.04 2.58
N ASP A 408 7.57 -7.32 1.93
CA ASP A 408 7.25 -6.42 0.83
C ASP A 408 6.35 -7.08 -0.22
N GLY A 409 5.33 -6.34 -0.67
CA GLY A 409 4.33 -6.85 -1.61
C GLY A 409 4.86 -7.23 -2.99
N SER A 410 6.08 -6.80 -3.35
CA SER A 410 6.77 -7.13 -4.61
C SER A 410 7.66 -8.38 -4.50
N SER A 411 7.72 -9.03 -3.34
CA SER A 411 8.72 -10.08 -3.05
C SER A 411 8.61 -11.33 -3.93
N ASN A 412 7.52 -11.50 -4.67
CA ASN A 412 7.29 -12.58 -5.63
C ASN A 412 7.38 -12.11 -7.10
N GLN A 413 8.02 -10.97 -7.35
CA GLN A 413 8.16 -10.27 -8.65
C GLN A 413 6.87 -9.65 -9.21
N GLU A 414 5.74 -9.71 -8.50
CA GLU A 414 4.55 -8.92 -8.83
C GLU A 414 4.74 -7.47 -8.37
N ASN A 415 5.68 -6.72 -8.96
CA ASN A 415 6.02 -5.34 -8.53
C ASN A 415 4.90 -4.31 -8.81
N ILE A 416 3.80 -4.75 -9.42
CA ILE A 416 2.56 -3.99 -9.64
C ILE A 416 1.40 -4.74 -8.96
N PRO A 417 0.62 -4.10 -8.07
CA PRO A 417 -0.43 -4.75 -7.30
C PRO A 417 -1.71 -4.96 -8.13
N TYR A 418 -1.65 -5.83 -9.14
CA TYR A 418 -2.81 -6.23 -9.94
C TYR A 418 -3.79 -7.11 -9.19
N ASN A 419 -3.27 -8.00 -8.32
CA ASN A 419 -4.03 -9.03 -7.62
C ASN A 419 -5.36 -8.48 -7.04
N PRO A 420 -5.37 -7.40 -6.23
CA PRO A 420 -6.62 -6.85 -5.71
C PRO A 420 -7.61 -6.39 -6.77
N LEU A 421 -7.13 -5.76 -7.85
CA LEU A 421 -7.98 -5.19 -8.89
C LEU A 421 -8.60 -6.28 -9.78
N PHE A 422 -8.03 -7.48 -9.79
CA PHE A 422 -8.47 -8.60 -10.60
C PHE A 422 -9.41 -9.54 -9.86
N VAL A 423 -9.63 -9.35 -8.54
CA VAL A 423 -10.62 -10.10 -7.76
C VAL A 423 -12.00 -9.96 -8.42
N ARG A 424 -12.61 -11.10 -8.77
CA ARG A 424 -13.87 -11.12 -9.54
C ARG A 424 -14.99 -10.33 -8.89
N SER A 425 -15.10 -10.38 -7.57
CA SER A 425 -16.15 -9.67 -6.82
C SER A 425 -15.99 -8.14 -6.79
N ARG A 426 -14.84 -7.57 -7.19
CA ARG A 426 -14.69 -6.12 -7.37
C ARG A 426 -15.19 -5.66 -8.73
N ASP A 427 -15.12 -6.56 -9.72
CA ASP A 427 -15.62 -6.34 -11.07
C ASP A 427 -15.07 -5.06 -11.70
N VAL A 428 -13.74 -4.90 -11.62
CA VAL A 428 -13.03 -3.77 -12.25
C VAL A 428 -13.05 -3.95 -13.77
N ASP A 429 -13.27 -2.85 -14.48
CA ASP A 429 -13.38 -2.80 -15.94
C ASP A 429 -12.11 -2.26 -16.60
N VAL A 430 -11.44 -1.29 -15.94
CA VAL A 430 -10.22 -0.65 -16.44
C VAL A 430 -9.19 -0.59 -15.32
N VAL A 431 -7.95 -0.98 -15.62
CA VAL A 431 -6.81 -0.88 -14.72
C VAL A 431 -5.77 0.08 -15.29
N ILE A 432 -5.49 1.15 -14.56
CA ILE A 432 -4.41 2.08 -14.84
C ILE A 432 -3.18 1.59 -14.10
N THR A 433 -2.21 1.10 -14.85
CA THR A 433 -0.93 0.62 -14.31
C THR A 433 0.08 1.74 -14.33
N LEU A 434 0.58 2.12 -13.16
CA LEU A 434 1.79 2.91 -13.04
C LEU A 434 2.97 1.97 -12.91
N GLU A 435 3.71 1.77 -13.99
CA GLU A 435 4.83 0.86 -14.01
C GLU A 435 6.12 1.58 -13.61
N GLY A 436 6.60 1.31 -12.40
CA GLY A 436 7.79 1.94 -11.83
C GLY A 436 8.97 1.01 -11.64
N SER A 437 9.03 -0.18 -12.25
CA SER A 437 10.12 -1.13 -12.01
C SER A 437 11.45 -0.69 -12.65
N ALA A 438 12.59 -1.08 -12.05
CA ALA A 438 13.95 -0.77 -12.51
C ALA A 438 14.64 -2.00 -13.10
N ASP A 439 14.06 -2.56 -14.17
CA ASP A 439 14.40 -3.92 -14.61
C ASP A 439 15.59 -3.99 -15.56
N THR A 440 15.83 -2.93 -16.33
CA THR A 440 16.92 -2.86 -17.31
C THR A 440 18.20 -2.28 -16.71
N SER A 441 19.33 -2.39 -17.41
CA SER A 441 20.59 -1.75 -17.02
C SER A 441 20.53 -0.22 -16.94
N PHE A 442 19.47 0.38 -17.44
CA PHE A 442 19.19 1.82 -17.38
C PHE A 442 18.06 2.16 -16.39
N ASN A 443 17.66 1.20 -15.54
CA ASN A 443 16.59 1.32 -14.54
C ASN A 443 15.20 1.65 -15.12
N TRP A 444 14.96 1.27 -16.37
CA TRP A 444 13.66 1.30 -17.02
C TRP A 444 12.90 0.00 -16.84
N PRO A 445 11.55 0.05 -16.81
CA PRO A 445 10.75 -1.15 -16.76
C PRO A 445 10.89 -1.96 -18.06
N ASN A 446 10.66 -3.27 -17.96
CA ASN A 446 10.61 -4.17 -19.11
C ASN A 446 9.37 -5.07 -19.11
N GLY A 447 8.37 -4.81 -18.27
CA GLY A 447 7.15 -5.61 -18.19
C GLY A 447 7.23 -6.86 -17.29
N THR A 448 8.37 -7.12 -16.64
CA THR A 448 8.54 -8.29 -15.75
C THR A 448 7.42 -8.42 -14.72
N GLY A 449 7.03 -7.32 -14.06
CA GLY A 449 5.96 -7.34 -13.05
C GLY A 449 4.61 -7.81 -13.60
N LEU A 450 4.24 -7.35 -14.80
CA LEU A 450 2.99 -7.75 -15.47
C LEU A 450 3.06 -9.24 -15.91
N VAL A 451 4.18 -9.68 -16.47
CA VAL A 451 4.40 -11.08 -16.88
C VAL A 451 4.28 -12.03 -15.68
N PHE A 452 4.91 -11.72 -14.55
CA PHE A 452 4.83 -12.54 -13.34
C PHE A 452 3.42 -12.56 -12.74
N SER A 453 2.73 -11.41 -12.74
CA SER A 453 1.33 -11.32 -12.27
C SER A 453 0.39 -12.18 -13.13
N ALA A 454 0.55 -12.15 -14.46
CA ALA A 454 -0.24 -12.97 -15.36
C ALA A 454 0.07 -14.47 -15.23
N LEU A 455 1.35 -14.83 -15.05
CA LEU A 455 1.75 -16.21 -14.80
C LEU A 455 1.13 -16.74 -13.50
N ARG A 456 1.16 -15.94 -12.44
CA ARG A 456 0.51 -16.30 -11.17
C ARG A 456 -0.99 -16.42 -11.32
N GLN A 457 -1.63 -15.46 -12.00
CA GLN A 457 -3.08 -15.47 -12.22
C GLN A 457 -3.53 -16.75 -12.93
N THR A 458 -2.83 -17.11 -14.01
CA THR A 458 -3.14 -18.29 -14.82
C THR A 458 -2.79 -19.60 -14.13
N THR A 459 -1.85 -19.61 -13.18
CA THR A 459 -1.45 -20.86 -12.49
C THR A 459 -2.24 -21.12 -11.21
N PHE A 460 -2.56 -20.07 -10.44
CA PHE A 460 -3.07 -20.23 -9.07
C PHE A 460 -4.40 -19.53 -8.79
N LEU A 461 -4.80 -18.54 -9.59
CA LEU A 461 -5.90 -17.63 -9.22
C LEU A 461 -7.13 -17.71 -10.13
N GLN A 462 -7.16 -18.61 -11.11
CA GLN A 462 -8.22 -18.69 -12.13
C GLN A 462 -9.64 -18.73 -11.52
N SER A 463 -9.80 -19.37 -10.36
CA SER A 463 -11.10 -19.49 -9.68
C SER A 463 -11.58 -18.20 -9.01
N SER A 464 -10.67 -17.32 -8.57
CA SER A 464 -11.00 -16.11 -7.80
C SER A 464 -10.77 -14.79 -8.55
N HIS A 465 -9.98 -14.82 -9.64
CA HIS A 465 -9.55 -13.62 -10.36
C HIS A 465 -9.90 -13.66 -11.85
N LYS A 466 -10.18 -12.48 -12.42
CA LYS A 466 -10.33 -12.28 -13.87
C LYS A 466 -9.01 -12.62 -14.60
N PRO A 467 -9.05 -13.14 -15.84
CA PRO A 467 -7.86 -13.24 -16.69
C PRO A 467 -7.26 -11.87 -17.07
N PHE A 468 -6.00 -11.88 -17.48
CA PHE A 468 -5.37 -10.73 -18.15
C PHE A 468 -5.80 -10.64 -19.62
N PRO A 469 -5.88 -9.43 -20.21
CA PRO A 469 -6.00 -9.27 -21.66
C PRO A 469 -4.73 -9.79 -22.38
N PRO A 470 -4.75 -9.93 -23.71
CA PRO A 470 -3.52 -10.16 -24.48
C PRO A 470 -2.52 -9.00 -24.34
N PHE A 471 -1.25 -9.33 -24.09
CA PHE A 471 -0.12 -8.39 -23.99
C PHE A 471 1.19 -9.12 -24.42
N PRO A 472 2.33 -8.42 -24.60
CA PRO A 472 3.60 -9.06 -24.97
C PRO A 472 4.05 -10.12 -23.95
N ALA A 473 4.43 -11.32 -24.39
CA ALA A 473 4.58 -12.47 -23.49
C ALA A 473 5.86 -12.44 -22.64
N THR A 474 6.89 -11.73 -23.08
CA THR A 474 8.22 -11.72 -22.44
C THR A 474 8.76 -10.30 -22.30
N PRO A 475 9.71 -10.06 -21.38
CA PRO A 475 10.41 -8.77 -21.30
C PRO A 475 11.07 -8.32 -22.62
N ASP A 476 11.61 -9.26 -23.40
CA ASP A 476 12.19 -8.96 -24.71
C ASP A 476 11.13 -8.51 -25.72
N ASP A 477 9.91 -9.06 -25.65
CA ASP A 477 8.78 -8.59 -26.46
C ASP A 477 8.34 -7.19 -26.04
N PHE A 478 8.32 -6.90 -24.73
CA PHE A 478 8.01 -5.56 -24.21
C PHE A 478 8.98 -4.50 -24.76
N ILE A 479 10.28 -4.82 -24.78
CA ILE A 479 11.33 -3.94 -25.28
C ILE A 479 11.26 -3.81 -26.80
N SER A 480 11.20 -4.93 -27.53
CA SER A 480 11.23 -4.92 -29.01
C SER A 480 10.00 -4.27 -29.64
N THR A 481 8.84 -4.36 -28.99
CA THR A 481 7.62 -3.64 -29.41
C THR A 481 7.58 -2.19 -28.90
N GLY A 482 8.51 -1.81 -28.01
CA GLY A 482 8.65 -0.49 -27.41
C GLY A 482 7.55 -0.11 -26.41
N VAL A 483 6.73 -1.05 -25.96
CA VAL A 483 5.65 -0.77 -24.99
C VAL A 483 6.19 -0.40 -23.61
N ASN A 484 7.44 -0.76 -23.33
CA ASN A 484 8.15 -0.38 -22.11
C ASN A 484 8.56 1.11 -22.09
N ALA A 485 8.40 1.83 -23.21
CA ALA A 485 8.83 3.22 -23.37
C ALA A 485 7.69 4.17 -23.76
N ARG A 486 6.43 3.72 -23.75
CA ARG A 486 5.27 4.57 -24.06
C ARG A 486 3.99 4.06 -23.38
N PRO A 487 3.03 4.96 -23.07
CA PRO A 487 1.68 4.56 -22.71
C PRO A 487 1.08 3.57 -23.72
N THR A 488 0.54 2.45 -23.24
CA THR A 488 -0.01 1.38 -24.08
C THR A 488 -1.32 0.85 -23.50
N PHE A 489 -2.30 0.58 -24.35
CA PHE A 489 -3.57 -0.01 -23.97
C PHE A 489 -3.56 -1.50 -24.35
N PHE A 490 -3.87 -2.39 -23.41
CA PHE A 490 -4.00 -3.83 -23.63
C PHE A 490 -5.45 -4.27 -23.44
N GLY A 491 -5.98 -5.07 -24.37
CA GLY A 491 -7.35 -5.58 -24.30
C GLY A 491 -8.39 -4.76 -25.09
N CYS A 492 -7.95 -3.90 -26.01
CA CYS A 492 -8.85 -3.21 -26.94
C CYS A 492 -9.63 -4.21 -27.82
N ASP A 493 -10.84 -3.81 -28.23
CA ASP A 493 -11.75 -4.60 -29.08
C ASP A 493 -11.94 -6.07 -28.63
N PRO A 494 -12.33 -6.28 -27.36
CA PRO A 494 -12.43 -7.63 -26.82
C PRO A 494 -13.56 -8.41 -27.50
N PRO A 495 -13.40 -9.74 -27.72
CA PRO A 495 -14.51 -10.57 -28.16
C PRO A 495 -15.63 -10.56 -27.09
N PRO A 496 -16.91 -10.78 -27.45
CA PRO A 496 -18.03 -10.71 -26.49
C PRO A 496 -17.92 -11.63 -25.27
N ALA A 497 -17.12 -12.70 -25.34
CA ALA A 497 -16.90 -13.65 -24.25
C ALA A 497 -15.67 -13.31 -23.38
N ALA A 498 -14.95 -12.23 -23.68
CA ALA A 498 -13.84 -11.79 -22.87
C ALA A 498 -14.32 -11.29 -21.50
N ASP A 499 -13.60 -11.70 -20.46
CA ASP A 499 -13.86 -11.34 -19.07
C ASP A 499 -12.56 -10.83 -18.44
N TYR A 500 -11.89 -9.92 -19.13
CA TYR A 500 -10.67 -9.26 -18.64
C TYR A 500 -10.87 -7.74 -18.67
N PRO A 501 -10.23 -7.00 -17.74
CA PRO A 501 -10.25 -5.54 -17.78
C PRO A 501 -9.37 -5.02 -18.93
N LEU A 502 -9.69 -3.82 -19.41
CA LEU A 502 -8.75 -3.02 -20.20
C LEU A 502 -7.59 -2.60 -19.29
N ILE A 503 -6.34 -2.76 -19.74
CA ILE A 503 -5.16 -2.25 -19.00
C ILE A 503 -4.59 -1.05 -19.74
N VAL A 504 -4.43 0.07 -19.04
CA VAL A 504 -3.69 1.24 -19.49
C VAL A 504 -2.33 1.23 -18.79
N TYR A 505 -1.30 0.84 -19.53
CA TYR A 505 0.07 0.66 -19.04
C TYR A 505 0.88 1.95 -19.20
N LEU A 506 1.31 2.55 -18.10
CA LEU A 506 2.05 3.81 -18.05
C LEU A 506 3.47 3.56 -17.48
N PRO A 507 4.47 3.31 -18.34
CA PRO A 507 5.84 3.08 -17.89
C PRO A 507 6.52 4.37 -17.42
N ASN A 508 7.24 4.28 -16.30
CA ASN A 508 8.26 5.25 -15.91
C ASN A 508 9.44 5.12 -16.89
N ALA A 509 9.36 5.84 -18.00
CA ALA A 509 10.32 5.81 -19.09
C ALA A 509 10.66 7.24 -19.54
N PRO A 510 11.72 7.44 -20.33
CA PRO A 510 12.04 8.74 -20.89
C PRO A 510 10.85 9.35 -21.66
N PRO A 511 10.68 10.68 -21.61
CA PRO A 511 9.68 11.38 -22.42
C PRO A 511 9.80 11.02 -23.91
N ILE A 512 8.65 10.82 -24.56
CA ILE A 512 8.57 10.47 -26.00
C ILE A 512 9.10 11.63 -26.88
N ASP A 513 9.08 12.86 -26.36
CA ASP A 513 9.61 14.04 -27.06
C ASP A 513 11.14 14.14 -27.08
N GLY A 514 11.84 13.17 -26.48
CA GLY A 514 13.30 13.15 -26.41
C GLY A 514 13.89 14.02 -25.30
N GLY A 515 13.04 14.57 -24.42
CA GLY A 515 13.47 15.28 -23.22
C GLY A 515 14.27 14.40 -22.26
N ASN A 516 15.02 15.05 -21.36
CA ASN A 516 15.78 14.32 -20.34
C ASN A 516 14.83 13.59 -19.39
N PRO A 517 15.11 12.31 -19.05
CA PRO A 517 14.36 11.63 -18.00
C PRO A 517 14.57 12.31 -16.64
N VAL A 518 13.50 12.37 -15.85
CA VAL A 518 13.50 13.00 -14.52
C VAL A 518 13.77 11.98 -13.40
N THR A 519 13.51 10.69 -13.66
CA THR A 519 13.88 9.56 -12.80
C THR A 519 15.02 8.78 -13.46
N LYS A 520 16.01 8.30 -12.70
CA LYS A 520 17.07 7.39 -13.16
C LYS A 520 17.35 6.34 -12.12
#